data_AF-A0A1E1KKG8-F1
#
_entry.id   AF-A0A1E1KKG8-F1
#
_cell.length_a   1.000
_cell.length_b   1.000
_cell.length_c   1.000
_cell.angle_alpha   90.00
_cell.angle_beta   90.00
_cell.angle_gamma   90.00
#
_symmetry.space_group_name_H-M   'P 1'
#
loop_
_entity.id
_entity.type
_entity.pdbx_description
1 polymer ?
#
loop_
_entity_poly.entity_id
_entity_poly.type
_entity_poly.pdbx_seq_one_letter_code
_entity_poly.pdbx_strand_id
1 'polypeptide(L)'
;MDTMLGVFDDLMNEKFPIVGLGSGDLIARQFDTSVYSTTLTTPGFLGLGDPWAASLLSHSMTPPLVLQSMETLLRALRTWPRILRKGFQLPPMFHHSVSRTSTTVSLPLANCCTLVEMWEGQFSGTNVLVQETIMIEIKTLFGNYITYDETDSLAALQIITIYAIMLVFPAKNQKSIPFLDTSVFSDIQQIVRHTAISGMILQEETENSVPSWEAWTHITSRRRAVFTLYLLHWAYSVYHHVPSFNCDELAYMPAPAPKYLWLATTEE
;
A
#
# COMPACT_ATOMS: atom_id res chain seq x y z
N MET A 1 -24.92 -21.10 -7.44
CA MET A 1 -24.86 -19.88 -6.62
C MET A 1 -24.37 -20.18 -5.20
N ASP A 2 -24.57 -21.40 -4.70
CA ASP A 2 -24.16 -21.81 -3.34
C ASP A 2 -22.68 -22.14 -3.14
N THR A 3 -21.90 -22.38 -4.20
CA THR A 3 -20.45 -22.66 -4.11
C THR A 3 -19.56 -21.42 -4.02
N MET A 4 -20.09 -20.23 -4.32
CA MET A 4 -19.36 -18.95 -4.25
C MET A 4 -19.39 -18.32 -2.85
N LEU A 5 -20.44 -18.58 -2.06
CA LEU A 5 -20.54 -18.14 -0.67
C LEU A 5 -19.58 -18.93 0.25
N GLY A 6 -19.42 -20.25 0.02
CA GLY A 6 -18.52 -21.08 0.83
C GLY A 6 -17.03 -20.71 0.71
N VAL A 7 -16.57 -20.25 -0.46
CA VAL A 7 -15.17 -19.81 -0.65
C VAL A 7 -14.90 -18.44 -0.01
N PHE A 8 -15.92 -17.58 0.08
CA PHE A 8 -15.83 -16.30 0.78
C PHE A 8 -15.81 -16.49 2.31
N ASP A 9 -16.57 -17.45 2.84
CA ASP A 9 -16.56 -17.78 4.27
C ASP A 9 -15.25 -18.43 4.71
N ASP A 10 -14.65 -19.33 3.92
CA ASP A 10 -13.36 -19.97 4.24
C ASP A 10 -12.20 -18.96 4.30
N LEU A 11 -12.20 -17.94 3.43
CA LEU A 11 -11.19 -16.88 3.42
C LEU A 11 -11.33 -15.88 4.57
N MET A 12 -12.54 -15.75 5.14
CA MET A 12 -12.84 -14.84 6.25
C MET A 12 -12.75 -15.52 7.62
N ASN A 13 -12.88 -16.86 7.67
CA ASN A 13 -12.90 -17.63 8.93
C ASN A 13 -11.56 -18.25 9.34
N GLU A 14 -10.50 -18.16 8.54
CA GLU A 14 -9.15 -18.47 9.04
C GLU A 14 -8.72 -17.39 10.05
N LYS A 15 -9.01 -17.64 11.33
CA LYS A 15 -8.39 -16.93 12.44
C LYS A 15 -6.88 -17.05 12.29
N PHE A 16 -6.19 -15.92 12.09
CA PHE A 16 -4.74 -15.87 12.20
C PHE A 16 -4.35 -16.39 13.59
N PRO A 17 -3.62 -17.51 13.69
CA PRO A 17 -3.08 -17.91 14.98
C PRO A 17 -1.92 -16.96 15.29
N ILE A 18 -2.13 -16.04 16.23
CA ILE A 18 -1.05 -15.24 16.82
C ILE A 18 -0.22 -16.20 17.68
N VAL A 19 0.76 -16.86 17.06
CA VAL A 19 1.75 -17.66 17.78
C VAL A 19 2.84 -16.70 18.23
N GLY A 20 2.89 -16.43 19.54
CA GLY A 20 3.93 -15.65 20.16
C GLY A 20 5.30 -16.30 19.90
N LEU A 21 6.19 -15.58 19.21
CA LEU A 21 7.60 -15.95 19.18
C LEU A 21 8.16 -15.74 20.59
N GLY A 22 8.66 -16.82 21.17
CA GLY A 22 9.31 -16.82 22.47
C GLY A 22 10.51 -15.88 22.50
N SER A 23 10.73 -15.28 23.68
CA SER A 23 11.86 -14.42 24.01
C SER A 23 13.19 -15.01 23.55
N GLY A 24 13.81 -14.38 22.57
CA GLY A 24 15.21 -14.57 22.20
C GLY A 24 15.82 -13.20 21.97
N ASP A 25 16.89 -12.91 22.71
CA ASP A 25 17.56 -11.62 22.85
C ASP A 25 17.82 -10.90 21.51
N LEU A 26 17.19 -9.74 21.30
CA LEU A 26 17.58 -8.77 20.28
C LEU A 26 18.29 -7.61 20.95
N ILE A 27 19.62 -7.62 20.84
CA ILE A 27 20.50 -6.51 21.22
C ILE A 27 20.09 -5.29 20.42
N ALA A 28 19.56 -4.27 21.11
CA ALA A 28 19.31 -2.95 20.55
C ALA A 28 20.64 -2.33 20.08
N ARG A 29 20.86 -2.31 18.76
CA ARG A 29 21.88 -1.45 18.16
C ARG A 29 21.27 -0.09 17.94
N GLN A 30 21.67 0.86 18.78
CA GLN A 30 21.36 2.28 18.64
C GLN A 30 21.99 2.81 17.36
N PHE A 31 21.16 3.38 16.47
CA PHE A 31 21.60 3.98 15.21
C PHE A 31 21.74 5.50 15.35
N ASP A 32 22.78 6.03 14.71
CA ASP A 32 23.14 7.44 14.67
C ASP A 32 22.33 8.18 13.59
N THR A 33 21.59 9.20 14.00
CA THR A 33 20.70 10.03 13.16
C THR A 33 21.41 11.23 12.52
N SER A 34 22.74 11.31 12.61
CA SER A 34 23.54 12.46 12.17
C SER A 34 23.44 12.79 10.66
N VAL A 35 22.97 11.86 9.83
CA VAL A 35 22.89 12.06 8.36
C VAL A 35 21.60 12.76 7.89
N TYR A 36 20.58 12.88 8.76
CA TYR A 36 19.25 13.41 8.36
C TYR A 36 19.01 14.87 8.75
N SER A 37 20.01 15.56 9.28
CA SER A 37 19.90 16.97 9.64
C SER A 37 20.23 17.87 8.44
N THR A 38 19.33 17.93 7.47
CA THR A 38 19.27 19.08 6.54
C THR A 38 18.03 19.87 6.89
N THR A 39 18.25 20.96 7.62
CA THR A 39 17.24 21.87 8.14
C THR A 39 16.45 22.55 7.01
N LEU A 40 15.18 22.19 6.85
CA LEU A 40 14.15 23.12 6.38
C LEU A 40 13.57 23.79 7.62
N THR A 41 13.99 25.02 7.86
CA THR A 41 13.52 25.89 8.95
C THR A 41 12.06 26.26 8.72
N THR A 42 11.14 25.45 9.26
CA THR A 42 9.75 25.86 9.52
C THR A 42 9.69 26.46 10.92
N PRO A 43 9.23 27.72 11.10
CA PRO A 43 9.19 28.32 12.43
C PRO A 43 8.02 27.76 13.25
N GLY A 44 8.34 27.15 14.39
CA GLY A 44 7.51 27.21 15.59
C GLY A 44 6.44 26.13 15.78
N PHE A 45 6.85 24.89 16.04
CA PHE A 45 6.07 23.95 16.86
C PHE A 45 6.97 23.34 17.95
N LEU A 46 7.47 24.20 18.84
CA LEU A 46 8.13 23.79 20.07
C LEU A 46 7.05 23.36 21.07
N GLY A 47 6.83 22.05 21.22
CA GLY A 47 5.90 21.57 22.26
C GLY A 47 5.48 20.10 22.21
N LEU A 48 5.87 19.31 21.21
CA LEU A 48 5.59 17.87 21.22
C LEU A 48 6.92 17.11 21.33
N GLY A 49 7.08 16.35 22.41
CA GLY A 49 8.27 15.54 22.67
C GLY A 49 8.57 14.55 21.55
N ASP A 50 9.80 14.02 21.58
CA ASP A 50 10.37 13.14 20.57
C ASP A 50 9.36 12.11 19.98
N PRO A 51 9.06 12.17 18.66
CA PRO A 51 8.00 11.37 18.03
C PRO A 51 8.15 9.85 18.13
N TRP A 52 9.35 9.37 18.47
CA TRP A 52 9.70 7.95 18.50
C TRP A 52 9.37 7.26 19.83
N ALA A 53 9.03 8.02 20.90
CA ALA A 53 8.79 7.45 22.22
C ALA A 53 7.47 6.68 22.36
N ALA A 54 6.54 6.81 21.41
CA ALA A 54 5.20 6.21 21.52
C ALA A 54 5.09 4.77 20.97
N SER A 55 6.12 4.22 20.32
CA SER A 55 6.01 2.94 19.58
C SER A 55 6.86 1.82 20.15
N LEU A 56 6.85 1.66 21.48
CA LEU A 56 7.34 0.46 22.18
C LEU A 56 6.23 -0.20 23.00
N LEU A 57 4.98 -0.14 22.52
CA LEU A 57 3.88 -0.85 23.19
C LEU A 57 4.05 -2.36 22.95
N SER A 58 4.47 -3.06 24.00
CA SER A 58 4.45 -4.52 24.08
C SER A 58 3.06 -5.06 23.75
N HIS A 59 2.99 -6.29 23.22
CA HIS A 59 1.76 -6.95 22.78
C HIS A 59 0.57 -6.85 23.77
N SER A 60 0.82 -6.75 25.08
CA SER A 60 -0.19 -6.61 26.13
C SER A 60 -0.88 -5.23 26.22
N MET A 61 -0.40 -4.21 25.49
CA MET A 61 -0.90 -2.84 25.61
C MET A 61 -1.53 -2.28 24.32
N THR A 62 -1.53 -3.02 23.21
CA THR A 62 -2.20 -2.56 21.98
C THR A 62 -3.72 -2.58 22.20
N PRO A 63 -4.43 -1.45 22.04
CA PRO A 63 -5.89 -1.41 22.25
C PRO A 63 -6.64 -2.40 21.34
N PRO A 64 -7.71 -3.07 21.81
CA PRO A 64 -8.45 -4.05 21.00
C PRO A 64 -8.97 -3.49 19.67
N LEU A 65 -9.37 -2.21 19.65
CA LEU A 65 -9.81 -1.53 18.43
C LEU A 65 -8.69 -1.45 17.38
N VAL A 66 -7.45 -1.15 17.81
CA VAL A 66 -6.29 -1.06 16.91
C VAL A 66 -5.99 -2.42 16.27
N LEU A 67 -6.04 -3.48 17.06
CA LEU A 67 -5.87 -4.86 16.56
C LEU A 67 -6.98 -5.21 15.55
N GLN A 68 -8.24 -4.94 15.89
CA GLN A 68 -9.36 -5.20 14.99
C GLN A 68 -9.25 -4.43 13.67
N SER A 69 -8.87 -3.15 13.72
CA SER A 69 -8.64 -2.32 12.53
C SER A 69 -7.51 -2.85 11.67
N MET A 70 -6.36 -3.19 12.28
CA MET A 70 -5.22 -3.80 11.60
C MET A 70 -5.62 -5.09 10.89
N GLU A 71 -6.29 -6.01 11.59
CA GLU A 71 -6.70 -7.28 10.98
C GLU A 71 -7.70 -7.07 9.84
N THR A 72 -8.65 -6.16 10.00
CA THR A 72 -9.66 -5.84 8.97
C THR A 72 -8.98 -5.31 7.71
N LEU A 73 -8.02 -4.39 7.86
CA LEU A 73 -7.25 -3.85 6.74
C LEU A 73 -6.43 -4.94 6.05
N LEU A 74 -5.69 -5.75 6.80
CA LEU A 74 -4.87 -6.82 6.22
C LEU A 74 -5.72 -7.85 5.48
N ARG A 75 -6.86 -8.26 6.05
CA ARG A 75 -7.81 -9.17 5.38
C ARG A 75 -8.33 -8.57 4.07
N ALA A 76 -8.73 -7.30 4.09
CA ALA A 76 -9.23 -6.62 2.90
C ALA A 76 -8.15 -6.49 1.82
N LEU A 77 -6.95 -6.03 2.18
CA LEU A 77 -5.83 -5.81 1.25
C LEU A 77 -5.36 -7.12 0.61
N ARG A 78 -5.31 -8.22 1.39
CA ARG A 78 -4.89 -9.55 0.90
C ARG A 78 -5.71 -10.04 -0.29
N THR A 79 -6.95 -9.59 -0.46
CA THR A 79 -7.79 -10.03 -1.59
C THR A 79 -7.50 -9.28 -2.89
N TRP A 80 -6.81 -8.14 -2.84
CA TRP A 80 -6.70 -7.23 -3.98
C TRP A 80 -5.92 -7.81 -5.17
N PRO A 81 -4.78 -8.51 -5.00
CA PRO A 81 -4.13 -9.19 -6.12
C PRO A 81 -5.07 -10.20 -6.80
N ARG A 82 -5.88 -10.94 -6.03
CA ARG A 82 -6.85 -11.89 -6.58
C ARG A 82 -8.02 -11.22 -7.29
N ILE A 83 -8.47 -10.07 -6.78
CA ILE A 83 -9.49 -9.25 -7.44
C ILE A 83 -8.96 -8.80 -8.81
N LEU A 84 -7.73 -8.27 -8.84
CA LEU A 84 -7.07 -7.85 -10.07
C LEU A 84 -6.97 -9.01 -11.09
N ARG A 85 -6.53 -10.20 -10.64
CA ARG A 85 -6.45 -11.40 -11.48
C ARG A 85 -7.79 -11.79 -12.11
N LYS A 86 -8.85 -11.81 -11.29
CA LYS A 86 -10.17 -12.29 -11.74
C LYS A 86 -10.84 -11.34 -12.73
N GLY A 87 -10.45 -10.07 -12.76
CA GLY A 87 -10.94 -9.07 -13.72
C GLY A 87 -12.42 -8.69 -13.59
N PHE A 88 -13.19 -9.28 -12.65
CA PHE A 88 -14.61 -8.95 -12.45
C PHE A 88 -14.80 -7.58 -11.78
N GLN A 89 -13.84 -7.19 -10.93
CA GLN A 89 -13.77 -5.92 -10.24
C GLN A 89 -12.30 -5.49 -10.22
N LEU A 90 -12.08 -4.18 -10.15
CA LEU A 90 -10.75 -3.62 -9.96
C LEU A 90 -10.56 -3.28 -8.49
N PRO A 91 -9.35 -3.47 -7.93
CA PRO A 91 -9.12 -3.03 -6.55
C PRO A 91 -9.26 -1.50 -6.45
N PRO A 92 -9.53 -0.95 -5.24
CA PRO A 92 -10.10 0.39 -5.09
C PRO A 92 -9.30 1.56 -5.67
N MET A 93 -7.99 1.44 -5.88
CA MET A 93 -7.16 2.49 -6.49
C MET A 93 -7.14 2.49 -8.02
N PHE A 94 -7.73 1.49 -8.69
CA PHE A 94 -7.92 1.47 -10.14
C PHE A 94 -9.33 1.94 -10.48
N HIS A 95 -9.44 2.97 -11.31
CA HIS A 95 -10.73 3.40 -11.85
C HIS A 95 -11.09 2.60 -13.10
N HIS A 96 -12.37 2.29 -13.27
CA HIS A 96 -12.85 1.52 -14.41
C HIS A 96 -12.75 2.26 -15.75
N SER A 97 -12.65 3.60 -15.75
CA SER A 97 -12.44 4.37 -17.00
C SER A 97 -11.10 4.08 -17.65
N VAL A 98 -10.05 3.78 -16.87
CA VAL A 98 -8.70 3.47 -17.39
C VAL A 98 -8.70 2.20 -18.24
N SER A 99 -9.58 1.24 -17.92
CA SER A 99 -9.73 0.01 -18.70
C SER A 99 -10.51 0.23 -20.01
N ARG A 100 -11.23 1.35 -20.17
CA ARG A 100 -12.01 1.69 -21.37
C ARG A 100 -11.21 2.49 -22.40
N THR A 101 -10.19 3.22 -21.96
CA THR A 101 -9.46 4.18 -22.79
C THR A 101 -8.20 3.61 -23.42
N SER A 102 -7.57 2.58 -22.85
CA SER A 102 -6.33 2.04 -23.39
C SER A 102 -6.53 0.80 -24.26
N THR A 103 -6.20 0.91 -25.54
CA THR A 103 -6.18 -0.21 -26.51
C THR A 103 -5.00 -1.16 -26.29
N THR A 104 -4.01 -0.76 -25.49
CA THR A 104 -2.78 -1.52 -25.21
C THR A 104 -2.44 -1.49 -23.72
N VAL A 105 -2.39 -2.65 -23.07
CA VAL A 105 -1.90 -2.77 -21.68
C VAL A 105 -0.42 -2.38 -21.66
N SER A 106 -0.04 -1.41 -20.82
CA SER A 106 1.37 -1.03 -20.68
C SER A 106 2.19 -2.22 -20.18
N LEU A 107 3.44 -2.33 -20.62
CA LEU A 107 4.32 -3.45 -20.26
C LEU A 107 4.41 -3.66 -18.72
N PRO A 108 4.55 -2.62 -17.88
CA PRO A 108 4.55 -2.79 -16.43
C PRO A 108 3.26 -3.44 -15.88
N LEU A 109 2.10 -3.09 -16.45
CA LEU A 109 0.83 -3.64 -16.02
C LEU A 109 0.67 -5.10 -16.46
N ALA A 110 1.15 -5.45 -17.67
CA ALA A 110 1.21 -6.82 -18.13
C ALA A 110 2.14 -7.70 -17.27
N ASN A 111 3.30 -7.17 -16.88
CA ASN A 111 4.22 -7.81 -15.94
C ASN A 111 3.55 -8.02 -14.57
N CYS A 112 2.83 -7.01 -14.09
CA CYS A 112 2.08 -7.10 -12.84
C CYS A 112 1.03 -8.22 -12.88
N CYS A 113 0.21 -8.29 -13.94
CA CYS A 113 -0.76 -9.37 -14.12
C CYS A 113 -0.10 -10.75 -14.14
N THR A 114 1.03 -10.89 -14.84
CA THR A 114 1.81 -12.13 -14.89
C THR A 114 2.31 -12.54 -13.50
N LEU A 115 2.87 -11.59 -12.74
CA LEU A 115 3.35 -11.84 -11.38
C LEU A 115 2.22 -12.17 -10.41
N VAL A 116 1.05 -11.56 -10.56
CA VAL A 116 -0.15 -11.90 -9.80
C VAL A 116 -0.60 -13.32 -10.08
N GLU A 117 -0.55 -13.77 -11.35
CA GLU A 117 -0.83 -15.16 -11.70
C GLU A 117 0.18 -16.13 -11.09
N MET A 118 1.48 -15.81 -11.14
CA MET A 118 2.54 -16.61 -10.50
C MET A 118 2.37 -16.66 -8.98
N TRP A 119 2.05 -15.52 -8.35
CA TRP A 119 1.81 -15.42 -6.90
C TRP A 119 0.54 -16.14 -6.45
N GLU A 120 -0.47 -16.26 -7.31
CA GLU A 120 -1.64 -17.06 -6.99
C GLU A 120 -1.42 -18.55 -7.36
N GLY A 121 -0.59 -18.86 -8.35
CA GLY A 121 -0.31 -20.23 -8.81
C GLY A 121 0.80 -20.97 -8.07
N GLN A 122 1.52 -20.29 -7.16
CA GLN A 122 2.68 -20.86 -6.45
C GLN A 122 2.36 -22.12 -5.65
N PHE A 123 3.33 -23.03 -5.63
CA PHE A 123 3.35 -24.26 -4.85
C PHE A 123 4.51 -24.21 -3.84
N SER A 124 4.57 -25.18 -2.93
CA SER A 124 5.61 -25.23 -1.89
C SER A 124 7.01 -25.16 -2.49
N GLY A 125 7.73 -24.06 -2.24
CA GLY A 125 9.09 -23.82 -2.71
C GLY A 125 9.26 -22.75 -3.80
N THR A 126 8.19 -22.30 -4.48
CA THR A 126 8.29 -21.24 -5.50
C THR A 126 8.03 -19.83 -4.98
N ASN A 127 7.58 -19.70 -3.74
CA ASN A 127 7.28 -18.42 -3.09
C ASN A 127 8.50 -17.48 -3.05
N VAL A 128 9.70 -18.01 -2.78
CA VAL A 128 10.94 -17.22 -2.74
C VAL A 128 11.26 -16.64 -4.12
N LEU A 129 11.15 -17.44 -5.18
CA LEU A 129 11.40 -16.98 -6.56
C LEU A 129 10.43 -15.87 -6.95
N VAL A 130 9.14 -16.04 -6.65
CA VAL A 130 8.12 -15.01 -6.93
C VAL A 130 8.44 -13.73 -6.15
N GLN A 131 8.80 -13.85 -4.87
CA GLN A 131 9.17 -12.72 -4.03
C GLN A 131 10.40 -11.98 -4.56
N GLU A 132 11.46 -12.69 -4.94
CA GLU A 132 12.67 -12.11 -5.54
C GLU A 132 12.34 -11.38 -6.85
N THR A 133 11.48 -11.97 -7.69
CA THR A 133 11.06 -11.34 -8.95
C THR A 133 10.26 -10.07 -8.70
N ILE A 134 9.35 -10.06 -7.71
CA ILE A 134 8.62 -8.86 -7.29
C ILE A 134 9.58 -7.77 -6.81
N MET A 135 10.58 -8.13 -6.00
CA MET A 135 11.59 -7.20 -5.51
C MET A 135 12.42 -6.58 -6.63
N ILE A 136 12.79 -7.38 -7.65
CA ILE A 136 13.46 -6.87 -8.85
C ILE A 136 12.56 -5.85 -9.55
N GLU A 137 11.27 -6.14 -9.74
CA GLU A 137 10.39 -5.20 -10.44
C GLU A 137 10.07 -3.94 -9.65
N ILE A 138 9.98 -3.99 -8.33
CA ILE A 138 9.92 -2.76 -7.51
C ILE A 138 11.14 -1.89 -7.78
N LYS A 139 12.34 -2.47 -7.82
CA LYS A 139 13.58 -1.72 -8.10
C LYS A 139 13.62 -1.18 -9.52
N THR A 140 13.16 -1.95 -10.51
CA THR A 140 13.03 -1.49 -11.90
C THR A 140 12.09 -0.30 -12.00
N LEU A 141 10.90 -0.38 -11.38
CA LEU A 141 9.92 0.69 -11.37
C LEU A 141 10.46 1.94 -10.64
N PHE A 142 11.16 1.74 -9.53
CA PHE A 142 11.79 2.83 -8.77
C PHE A 142 12.85 3.56 -9.60
N GLY A 143 13.76 2.82 -10.24
CA GLY A 143 14.84 3.41 -11.04
C GLY A 143 14.35 4.25 -12.22
N ASN A 144 13.18 3.92 -12.76
CA ASN A 144 12.55 4.65 -13.86
C ASN A 144 11.51 5.69 -13.39
N TYR A 145 11.17 5.73 -12.09
CA TYR A 145 10.00 6.46 -11.59
C TYR A 145 10.03 7.96 -11.91
N ILE A 146 11.21 8.57 -11.85
CA ILE A 146 11.42 10.01 -12.13
C ILE A 146 11.24 10.33 -13.63
N THR A 147 11.40 9.33 -14.50
CA THR A 147 11.28 9.49 -15.96
C THR A 147 9.87 9.27 -16.48
N TYR A 148 8.96 8.77 -15.65
CA TYR A 148 7.58 8.50 -16.05
C TYR A 148 6.79 9.78 -16.22
N ASP A 149 5.91 9.76 -17.22
CA ASP A 149 4.87 10.78 -17.36
C ASP A 149 3.80 10.60 -16.27
N GLU A 150 2.79 11.48 -16.27
CA GLU A 150 1.75 11.45 -15.24
C GLU A 150 0.97 10.13 -15.22
N THR A 151 0.68 9.56 -16.39
CA THR A 151 -0.07 8.31 -16.56
C THR A 151 0.74 7.09 -16.12
N ASP A 152 1.99 7.00 -16.56
CA ASP A 152 2.89 5.91 -16.21
C ASP A 152 3.28 5.96 -14.73
N SER A 153 3.44 7.14 -14.14
CA SER A 153 3.73 7.28 -12.70
C SER A 153 2.56 6.82 -11.83
N LEU A 154 1.31 7.06 -12.26
CA LEU A 154 0.12 6.51 -11.60
C LEU A 154 0.09 4.98 -11.73
N ALA A 155 0.30 4.45 -12.94
CA ALA A 155 0.30 3.01 -13.17
C ALA A 155 1.38 2.31 -12.33
N ALA A 156 2.60 2.85 -12.30
CA ALA A 156 3.69 2.36 -11.47
C ALA A 156 3.32 2.34 -9.98
N LEU A 157 2.74 3.45 -9.47
CA LEU A 157 2.29 3.53 -8.08
C LEU A 157 1.23 2.47 -7.73
N GLN A 158 0.27 2.24 -8.62
CA GLN A 158 -0.76 1.21 -8.45
C GLN A 158 -0.14 -0.20 -8.46
N ILE A 159 0.79 -0.47 -9.37
CA ILE A 159 1.51 -1.75 -9.46
C ILE A 159 2.35 -2.00 -8.20
N ILE A 160 3.09 -0.99 -7.73
CA ILE A 160 3.86 -1.07 -6.48
C ILE A 160 2.96 -1.34 -5.29
N THR A 161 1.75 -0.77 -5.27
CA THR A 161 0.76 -1.07 -4.22
C THR A 161 0.37 -2.55 -4.22
N ILE A 162 0.13 -3.14 -5.39
CA ILE A 162 -0.17 -4.58 -5.52
C ILE A 162 1.03 -5.44 -5.10
N TYR A 163 2.24 -5.08 -5.54
CA TYR A 163 3.46 -5.78 -5.16
C TYR A 163 3.74 -5.72 -3.65
N ALA A 164 3.55 -4.56 -3.01
CA ALA A 164 3.70 -4.42 -1.57
C ALA A 164 2.74 -5.35 -0.81
N ILE A 165 1.48 -5.45 -1.26
CA ILE A 165 0.50 -6.40 -0.69
C ILE A 165 0.98 -7.84 -0.88
N MET A 166 1.48 -8.21 -2.06
CA MET A 166 2.00 -9.55 -2.34
C MET A 166 3.25 -9.89 -1.50
N LEU A 167 4.10 -8.91 -1.20
CA LEU A 167 5.27 -9.08 -0.31
C LEU A 167 4.87 -9.27 1.14
N VAL A 168 3.83 -8.56 1.61
CA VAL A 168 3.27 -8.77 2.97
C VAL A 168 2.58 -10.14 3.06
N PHE A 169 2.08 -10.67 1.95
CA PHE A 169 1.41 -11.96 1.90
C PHE A 169 2.02 -12.92 0.86
N PRO A 170 3.28 -13.37 1.02
CA PRO A 170 3.99 -14.06 -0.05
C PRO A 170 3.45 -15.47 -0.35
N ALA A 171 2.64 -16.08 0.52
CA ALA A 171 2.11 -17.42 0.30
C ALA A 171 0.64 -17.59 0.68
N LYS A 172 -0.05 -18.52 0.00
CA LYS A 172 -1.46 -18.84 0.21
C LYS A 172 -1.77 -19.32 1.63
N ASN A 173 -0.96 -20.23 2.15
CA ASN A 173 -1.19 -20.90 3.43
C ASN A 173 -0.24 -20.37 4.52
N GLN A 174 0.23 -19.12 4.39
CA GLN A 174 1.07 -18.52 5.40
C GLN A 174 0.30 -18.42 6.74
N LYS A 175 0.97 -18.79 7.83
CA LYS A 175 0.38 -18.72 9.17
C LYS A 175 0.58 -17.34 9.82
N SER A 176 1.59 -16.61 9.38
CA SER A 176 1.99 -15.32 9.90
C SER A 176 2.52 -14.44 8.77
N ILE A 177 2.47 -13.12 8.96
CA ILE A 177 3.14 -12.17 8.08
C ILE A 177 4.64 -12.22 8.35
N PRO A 178 5.50 -12.39 7.33
CA PRO A 178 6.94 -12.42 7.51
C PRO A 178 7.49 -11.02 7.78
N PHE A 179 8.61 -10.97 8.49
CA PHE A 179 9.37 -9.73 8.59
C PHE A 179 9.99 -9.39 7.22
N LEU A 180 9.78 -8.18 6.74
CA LEU A 180 10.34 -7.67 5.49
C LEU A 180 11.56 -6.82 5.82
N ASP A 181 12.56 -6.82 4.94
CA ASP A 181 13.70 -5.93 5.08
C ASP A 181 13.22 -4.47 5.07
N THR A 182 13.74 -3.66 6.00
CA THR A 182 13.38 -2.24 6.15
C THR A 182 13.62 -1.44 4.86
N SER A 183 14.57 -1.88 4.02
CA SER A 183 14.84 -1.27 2.71
C SER A 183 13.61 -1.30 1.79
N VAL A 184 12.77 -2.34 1.85
CA VAL A 184 11.57 -2.46 1.01
C VAL A 184 10.60 -1.31 1.27
N PHE A 185 10.27 -1.09 2.55
CA PHE A 185 9.37 -0.01 2.94
C PHE A 185 10.00 1.36 2.78
N SER A 186 11.32 1.48 2.94
CA SER A 186 12.06 2.71 2.62
C SER A 186 11.94 3.10 1.14
N ASP A 187 12.13 2.15 0.22
CA ASP A 187 12.01 2.39 -1.23
C ASP A 187 10.58 2.81 -1.59
N ILE A 188 9.58 2.11 -1.04
CA ILE A 188 8.16 2.46 -1.23
C ILE A 188 7.87 3.87 -0.69
N GLN A 189 8.42 4.23 0.48
CA GLN A 189 8.22 5.55 1.07
C GLN A 189 8.81 6.67 0.21
N GLN A 190 9.95 6.43 -0.46
CA GLN A 190 10.53 7.40 -1.39
C GLN A 190 9.61 7.66 -2.59
N ILE A 191 8.96 6.61 -3.12
CA ILE A 191 7.98 6.73 -4.22
C ILE A 191 6.76 7.52 -3.77
N VAL A 192 6.25 7.23 -2.58
CA VAL A 192 5.11 7.96 -2.00
C VAL A 192 5.43 9.44 -1.81
N ARG A 193 6.62 9.75 -1.29
CA ARG A 193 7.11 11.13 -1.14
C ARG A 193 7.21 11.86 -2.47
N HIS A 194 7.81 11.22 -3.46
CA HIS A 194 7.91 11.78 -4.81
C HIS A 194 6.52 12.05 -5.38
N THR A 195 5.61 11.07 -5.28
CA THR A 195 4.20 11.21 -5.69
C THR A 195 3.53 12.40 -5.02
N ALA A 196 3.76 12.59 -3.72
CA ALA A 196 3.19 13.69 -2.95
C ALA A 196 3.70 15.06 -3.40
N ILE A 197 5.01 15.17 -3.65
CA ILE A 197 5.67 16.41 -4.12
C ILE A 197 5.24 16.74 -5.56
N SER A 198 5.08 15.73 -6.41
CA SER A 198 4.62 15.90 -7.81
C SER A 198 3.15 16.34 -7.94
N GLY A 199 2.43 16.47 -6.83
CA GLY A 199 1.07 17.00 -6.80
C GLY A 199 0.01 15.93 -6.58
N MET A 200 -0.82 16.18 -5.57
CA MET A 200 -1.98 15.37 -5.19
C MET A 200 -3.23 16.21 -4.97
N ILE A 201 -3.21 17.50 -5.34
CA ILE A 201 -4.31 18.46 -5.18
C ILE A 201 -4.56 19.10 -6.54
N LEU A 202 -5.81 19.09 -6.99
CA LEU A 202 -6.21 19.79 -8.20
C LEU A 202 -6.39 21.28 -7.90
N GLN A 203 -6.02 22.13 -8.86
CA GLN A 203 -6.21 23.56 -8.71
C GLN A 203 -7.70 23.91 -8.53
N GLU A 204 -8.56 23.21 -9.26
CA GLU A 204 -10.00 23.36 -9.23
C GLU A 204 -10.60 23.07 -7.84
N GLU A 205 -10.03 22.10 -7.11
CA GLU A 205 -10.44 21.83 -5.73
C GLU A 205 -10.09 22.97 -4.78
N THR A 206 -8.99 23.70 -5.06
CA THR A 206 -8.57 24.86 -4.26
C THR A 206 -9.41 26.10 -4.60
N GLU A 207 -9.82 26.22 -5.87
CA GLU A 207 -10.62 27.33 -6.40
C GLU A 207 -12.14 27.12 -6.23
N ASN A 208 -12.56 25.98 -5.69
CA ASN A 208 -13.96 25.54 -5.61
C ASN A 208 -14.66 25.48 -6.97
N SER A 209 -13.93 25.08 -8.01
CA SER A 209 -14.46 24.78 -9.33
C SER A 209 -14.53 23.26 -9.57
N VAL A 210 -15.27 22.85 -10.60
CA VAL A 210 -15.42 21.43 -10.95
C VAL A 210 -14.25 21.02 -11.83
N PRO A 211 -13.37 20.09 -11.40
CA PRO A 211 -12.31 19.57 -12.26
C PRO A 211 -12.88 18.72 -13.40
N SER A 212 -12.11 18.54 -14.47
CA SER A 212 -12.46 17.56 -15.49
C SER A 212 -12.52 16.14 -14.89
N TRP A 213 -13.43 15.31 -15.40
CA TRP A 213 -13.58 13.93 -14.92
C TRP A 213 -12.28 13.11 -14.98
N GLU A 214 -11.49 13.33 -16.04
CA GLU A 214 -10.21 12.66 -16.24
C GLU A 214 -9.18 13.07 -15.19
N ALA A 215 -8.98 14.38 -14.96
CA ALA A 215 -8.06 14.89 -13.96
C ALA A 215 -8.47 14.46 -12.53
N TRP A 216 -9.78 14.51 -12.24
CA TRP A 216 -10.34 14.03 -10.98
C TRP A 216 -10.10 12.54 -10.77
N THR A 217 -10.34 11.72 -11.80
CA THR A 217 -10.10 10.27 -11.75
C THR A 217 -8.62 9.98 -11.50
N HIS A 218 -7.74 10.69 -12.19
CA HIS A 218 -6.29 10.53 -12.10
C HIS A 218 -5.78 10.82 -10.69
N ILE A 219 -6.07 12.01 -10.16
CA ILE A 219 -5.64 12.42 -8.81
C ILE A 219 -6.31 11.56 -7.73
N THR A 220 -7.59 11.22 -7.88
CA THR A 220 -8.27 10.34 -6.92
C THR A 220 -7.66 8.92 -6.92
N SER A 221 -7.30 8.37 -8.09
CA SER A 221 -6.55 7.10 -8.20
C SER A 221 -5.24 7.17 -7.43
N ARG A 222 -4.47 8.25 -7.65
CA ARG A 222 -3.19 8.51 -7.00
C ARG A 222 -3.33 8.57 -5.48
N ARG A 223 -4.28 9.37 -4.97
CA ARG A 223 -4.59 9.46 -3.52
C ARG A 223 -4.95 8.11 -2.92
N ARG A 224 -5.81 7.33 -3.58
CA ARG A 224 -6.22 6.00 -3.10
C ARG A 224 -5.04 5.03 -3.01
N ALA A 225 -4.11 5.06 -3.97
CA ALA A 225 -2.91 4.23 -3.95
C ALA A 225 -1.98 4.64 -2.79
N VAL A 226 -1.71 5.95 -2.63
CA VAL A 226 -0.91 6.48 -1.51
C VAL A 226 -1.53 6.10 -0.15
N PHE A 227 -2.82 6.35 0.04
CA PHE A 227 -3.52 5.96 1.27
C PHE A 227 -3.42 4.46 1.53
N THR A 228 -3.54 3.63 0.50
CA THR A 228 -3.41 2.18 0.63
C THR A 228 -2.03 1.77 1.14
N LEU A 229 -0.96 2.36 0.60
CA LEU A 229 0.41 2.09 1.03
C LEU A 229 0.64 2.47 2.50
N TYR A 230 0.12 3.62 2.94
CA TYR A 230 0.16 4.01 4.35
C TYR A 230 -0.65 3.06 5.25
N LEU A 231 -1.86 2.68 4.84
CA LEU A 231 -2.69 1.75 5.61
C LEU A 231 -2.06 0.35 5.70
N LEU A 232 -1.45 -0.12 4.60
CA LEU A 232 -0.73 -1.38 4.57
C LEU A 232 0.47 -1.34 5.53
N HIS A 233 1.29 -0.29 5.44
CA HIS A 233 2.46 -0.15 6.32
C HIS A 233 2.06 0.04 7.78
N TRP A 234 1.02 0.84 8.07
CA TRP A 234 0.50 0.98 9.43
C TRP A 234 0.03 -0.35 10.00
N ALA A 235 -0.74 -1.12 9.24
CA ALA A 235 -1.24 -2.42 9.68
C ALA A 235 -0.09 -3.42 9.89
N TYR A 236 0.92 -3.40 9.00
CA TYR A 236 2.16 -4.14 9.14
C TYR A 236 2.93 -3.77 10.41
N SER A 237 3.09 -2.47 10.67
CA SER A 237 3.76 -1.92 11.84
C SER A 237 3.07 -2.34 13.15
N VAL A 238 1.74 -2.27 13.20
CA VAL A 238 0.95 -2.74 14.35
C VAL A 238 1.13 -4.25 14.55
N TYR A 239 1.11 -5.03 13.47
CA TYR A 239 1.27 -6.50 13.53
C TYR A 239 2.66 -6.89 14.07
N HIS A 240 3.71 -6.19 13.66
CA HIS A 240 5.10 -6.48 14.05
C HIS A 240 5.60 -5.71 15.27
N HIS A 241 4.78 -4.83 15.86
CA HIS A 241 5.18 -3.92 16.94
C HIS A 241 6.39 -3.03 16.58
N VAL A 242 6.44 -2.54 15.33
CA VAL A 242 7.46 -1.62 14.85
C VAL A 242 6.85 -0.24 14.59
N PRO A 243 7.65 0.85 14.59
CA PRO A 243 7.14 2.17 14.25
C PRO A 243 6.51 2.22 12.85
N SER A 244 5.43 3.00 12.70
CA SER A 244 4.85 3.31 11.39
C SER A 244 5.46 4.58 10.80
N PHE A 245 5.16 4.85 9.53
CA PHE A 245 5.46 6.16 8.93
C PHE A 245 4.71 7.27 9.67
N ASN A 246 5.27 8.47 9.65
CA ASN A 246 4.72 9.68 10.27
C ASN A 246 3.56 10.31 9.47
N CYS A 247 3.35 9.87 8.22
CA CYS A 247 2.24 10.29 7.37
C CYS A 247 2.19 11.81 7.09
N ASP A 248 3.31 12.52 7.16
CA ASP A 248 3.37 13.97 6.94
C ASP A 248 2.81 14.35 5.57
N GLU A 249 3.05 13.50 4.57
CA GLU A 249 2.59 13.67 3.20
C GLU A 249 1.06 13.58 3.06
N LEU A 250 0.36 13.01 4.06
CA LEU A 250 -1.11 12.94 4.11
C LEU A 250 -1.75 14.18 4.73
N ALA A 251 -1.00 15.01 5.48
CA ALA A 251 -1.56 16.07 6.32
C ALA A 251 -2.42 17.08 5.54
N TYR A 252 -2.09 17.32 4.28
CA TYR A 252 -2.78 18.27 3.40
C TYR A 252 -3.54 17.59 2.24
N MET A 253 -3.58 16.26 2.23
CA MET A 253 -4.23 15.51 1.16
C MET A 253 -5.74 15.40 1.43
N PRO A 254 -6.60 15.81 0.50
CA PRO A 254 -8.03 15.58 0.63
C PRO A 254 -8.34 14.09 0.80
N ALA A 255 -9.33 13.77 1.63
CA ALA A 255 -9.78 12.41 1.79
C ALA A 255 -10.24 11.84 0.43
N PRO A 256 -10.05 10.53 0.15
CA PRO A 256 -10.51 9.94 -1.09
C PRO A 256 -12.02 10.09 -1.23
N ALA A 257 -12.49 10.34 -2.45
CA ALA A 257 -13.91 10.51 -2.73
C ALA A 257 -14.76 9.32 -2.22
N PRO A 258 -16.04 9.54 -1.88
CA PRO A 258 -16.92 8.46 -1.48
C PRO A 258 -17.10 7.44 -2.61
N LYS A 259 -17.41 6.20 -2.22
CA LYS A 259 -17.49 5.04 -3.14
C LYS A 259 -18.48 5.25 -4.29
N TYR A 260 -19.60 5.92 -4.06
CA TYR A 260 -20.61 6.11 -5.12
C TYR A 260 -20.11 7.00 -6.26
N LEU A 261 -19.37 8.09 -5.96
CA LEU A 261 -18.74 8.92 -6.99
C LEU A 261 -17.65 8.15 -7.73
N TRP A 262 -16.87 7.36 -7.01
CA TRP A 262 -15.80 6.55 -7.60
C TRP A 262 -16.28 5.46 -8.56
N LEU A 263 -17.51 5.00 -8.38
CA LEU A 263 -18.11 3.96 -9.22
C LEU A 263 -18.99 4.54 -10.33
N ALA A 264 -19.12 5.86 -10.42
CA ALA A 264 -19.92 6.50 -11.46
C ALA A 264 -19.29 6.26 -12.83
N THR A 265 -20.10 5.79 -13.78
CA THR A 265 -19.64 5.39 -15.11
C THR A 265 -19.60 6.52 -16.13
N THR A 266 -20.17 7.66 -15.77
CA THR A 266 -20.36 8.88 -16.55
C THR A 266 -19.93 10.09 -15.72
N GLU A 267 -19.62 11.18 -16.40
CA GLU A 267 -19.27 12.47 -15.79
C GLU A 267 -20.50 13.20 -15.22
N GLU A 268 -21.66 13.00 -15.87
CA GLU A 268 -23.00 13.41 -15.40
C GLU A 268 -23.56 12.41 -14.37
#